data_AF-G2RG99-F1
#
_entry.id   AF-G2RG99-F1
#
_cell.length_a   1.000
_cell.length_b   1.000
_cell.length_c   1.000
_cell.angle_alpha   90.00
_cell.angle_beta   90.00
_cell.angle_gamma   90.00
#
_symmetry.space_group_name_H-M   'P 1'
#
loop_
_entity.id
_entity.type
_entity.pdbx_description
1 polymer ?
#
loop_
_entity_poly.entity_id
_entity_poly.type
_entity_poly.pdbx_seq_one_letter_code
_entity_poly.pdbx_strand_id
1 'polypeptide(L)'
;MLSISLSIMVVARPVKLGSSFKTLAPVTVAAGGPLDAVLQSIAANHDVAVSTVLLSWAIGRNVVPITTTSKRDRMAECLAAVSLKLSTQEVEEITKVGLQHHFRPWGKRFFSPDGRS
;
A
#
# COMPACT_ATOMS: atom_id res chain seq x y z
N MET A 1 17.36 29.64 -19.95
CA MET A 1 17.39 28.79 -18.74
C MET A 1 16.01 28.85 -18.12
N LEU A 2 15.12 27.92 -18.47
CA LEU A 2 13.73 27.92 -18.00
C LEU A 2 13.58 26.89 -16.88
N SER A 3 13.32 27.41 -15.68
CA SER A 3 13.01 26.67 -14.47
C SER A 3 11.62 26.05 -14.60
N ILE A 4 11.54 24.72 -14.60
CA ILE A 4 10.26 23.99 -14.64
C ILE A 4 9.79 23.85 -13.20
N SER A 5 8.83 24.72 -12.81
CA SER A 5 8.12 24.65 -11.54
C SER A 5 7.15 23.46 -11.57
N LEU A 6 7.44 22.45 -10.75
CA LEU A 6 6.66 21.20 -10.66
C LEU A 6 5.40 21.44 -9.82
N SER A 7 4.32 21.91 -10.44
CA SER A 7 3.01 21.99 -9.83
C SER A 7 2.39 20.59 -9.74
N ILE A 8 2.58 19.90 -8.61
CA ILE A 8 1.81 18.71 -8.24
C ILE A 8 0.40 19.18 -7.88
N MET A 9 -0.49 19.23 -8.87
CA MET A 9 -1.91 19.48 -8.66
C MET A 9 -2.54 18.19 -8.11
N VAL A 10 -2.62 18.08 -6.77
CA VAL A 10 -3.41 17.06 -6.09
C VAL A 10 -4.89 17.40 -6.33
N VAL A 11 -5.52 16.71 -7.29
CA VAL A 11 -6.98 16.74 -7.47
C VAL A 11 -7.61 16.02 -6.28
N ALA A 12 -7.92 16.78 -5.22
CA ALA A 12 -8.66 16.29 -4.07
C ALA A 12 -10.15 16.20 -4.44
N ARG A 13 -10.61 14.99 -4.79
CA ARG A 13 -12.05 14.69 -4.82
C ARG A 13 -12.56 14.60 -3.37
N PRO A 14 -13.70 15.20 -3.01
CA PRO A 14 -14.26 15.11 -1.67
C PRO A 14 -14.89 13.71 -1.48
N VAL A 15 -14.07 12.77 -1.03
CA VAL A 15 -14.49 11.44 -0.57
C VAL A 15 -13.99 11.31 0.87
N LYS A 16 -14.83 10.81 1.79
CA LYS A 16 -14.39 10.45 3.15
C LYS A 16 -13.35 9.34 3.05
N LEU A 17 -12.09 9.72 2.91
CA LEU A 17 -10.95 8.82 2.75
C LEU A 17 -10.33 8.58 4.12
N GLY A 18 -10.22 7.32 4.51
CA GLY A 18 -9.36 6.93 5.63
C GLY A 18 -7.90 7.08 5.20
N SER A 19 -7.06 7.69 6.05
CA SER A 19 -5.61 7.67 5.84
C SER A 19 -5.01 6.45 6.54
N SER A 20 -4.06 5.78 5.89
CA SER A 20 -3.32 4.67 6.47
C SER A 20 -1.84 4.99 6.50
N PHE A 21 -1.24 4.87 7.69
CA PHE A 21 0.21 4.92 7.87
C PHE A 21 0.75 3.50 8.03
N LYS A 22 2.01 3.28 7.62
CA LYS A 22 2.66 1.96 7.62
C LYS A 22 1.96 0.92 6.72
N THR A 23 1.39 1.35 5.60
CA THR A 23 0.81 0.43 4.60
C THR A 23 1.83 -0.63 4.17
N LEU A 24 3.11 -0.29 4.04
CA LEU A 24 4.21 -1.22 3.70
C LEU A 24 4.65 -2.17 4.83
N ALA A 25 3.95 -2.23 5.96
CA ALA A 25 4.30 -3.12 7.08
C ALA A 25 4.38 -4.62 6.70
N PRO A 26 3.50 -5.17 5.84
CA PRO A 26 3.60 -6.57 5.39
C PRO A 26 4.94 -6.87 4.73
N VAL A 27 5.45 -5.95 3.92
CA VAL A 27 6.69 -6.13 3.14
C VAL A 27 7.95 -5.80 3.98
N THR A 28 7.84 -4.90 4.94
CA THR A 28 9.01 -4.34 5.66
C THR A 28 9.22 -4.91 7.06
N VAL A 29 8.15 -5.27 7.77
CA VAL A 29 8.19 -5.69 9.19
C VAL A 29 7.62 -7.09 9.39
N ALA A 30 6.68 -7.51 8.54
CA ALA A 30 6.02 -8.81 8.60
C ALA A 30 6.44 -9.74 7.44
N ALA A 31 7.67 -9.58 6.94
CA ALA A 31 8.20 -10.40 5.85
C ALA A 31 8.14 -11.89 6.23
N GLY A 32 7.73 -12.74 5.28
CA GLY A 32 7.47 -14.17 5.47
C GLY A 32 6.00 -14.52 5.74
N GLY A 33 5.07 -13.61 5.49
CA GLY A 33 3.63 -13.86 5.65
C GLY A 33 2.99 -14.58 4.46
N PRO A 34 1.77 -15.14 4.62
CA PRO A 34 1.04 -15.79 3.53
C PRO A 34 0.70 -14.84 2.38
N LEU A 35 0.78 -13.53 2.62
CA LEU A 35 0.53 -12.48 1.65
C LEU A 35 1.69 -12.30 0.65
N ASP A 36 2.91 -12.72 1.00
CA ASP A 36 4.10 -12.46 0.19
C ASP A 36 4.04 -13.16 -1.16
N ALA A 37 3.58 -14.42 -1.19
CA ALA A 37 3.46 -15.19 -2.43
C ALA A 37 2.41 -14.59 -3.39
N VAL A 38 1.28 -14.14 -2.85
CA VAL A 38 0.21 -13.50 -3.63
C VAL A 38 0.69 -12.18 -4.20
N LEU A 39 1.34 -11.34 -3.37
CA LEU A 39 1.87 -10.07 -3.82
C LEU A 39 2.97 -10.23 -4.85
N GLN A 40 3.84 -11.24 -4.73
CA GLN A 40 4.86 -11.55 -5.74
C GLN A 40 4.25 -11.98 -7.07
N SER A 41 3.21 -12.83 -7.04
CA SER A 41 2.50 -13.25 -8.25
C SER A 41 1.86 -12.06 -8.98
N ILE A 42 1.15 -11.20 -8.25
CA ILE A 42 0.52 -9.99 -8.83
C ILE A 42 1.59 -9.02 -9.31
N ALA A 43 2.66 -8.81 -8.55
CA ALA A 43 3.79 -7.97 -8.95
C ALA A 43 4.43 -8.44 -10.26
N ALA A 44 4.62 -9.76 -10.43
CA ALA A 44 5.15 -10.35 -11.65
C ALA A 44 4.19 -10.18 -12.84
N ASN A 45 2.88 -10.34 -12.63
CA ASN A 45 1.88 -10.17 -13.69
C ASN A 45 1.82 -8.74 -14.24
N HIS A 46 2.08 -7.74 -13.38
CA HIS A 46 2.04 -6.33 -13.74
C HIS A 46 3.42 -5.71 -13.99
N ASP A 47 4.50 -6.49 -13.91
CA ASP A 47 5.91 -6.05 -14.01
C ASP A 47 6.23 -4.84 -13.10
N VAL A 48 5.74 -4.88 -11.86
CA VAL A 48 5.95 -3.81 -10.87
C VAL A 48 6.55 -4.34 -9.59
N ALA A 49 7.06 -3.43 -8.76
CA ALA A 49 7.53 -3.79 -7.43
C ALA A 49 6.36 -4.21 -6.52
N VAL A 50 6.62 -5.15 -5.60
CA VAL A 50 5.66 -5.61 -4.59
C VAL A 50 5.11 -4.45 -3.72
N SER A 51 5.96 -3.47 -3.41
CA SER A 51 5.60 -2.22 -2.73
C SER A 51 4.53 -1.43 -3.48
N THR A 52 4.64 -1.36 -4.80
CA THR A 52 3.71 -0.66 -5.69
C THR A 52 2.32 -1.32 -5.67
N VAL A 53 2.26 -2.64 -5.74
CA VAL A 53 1.01 -3.42 -5.66
C VAL A 53 0.27 -3.12 -4.34
N LEU A 54 0.99 -3.14 -3.22
CA LEU A 54 0.40 -2.91 -1.90
C LEU A 54 -0.16 -1.49 -1.72
N LEU A 55 0.52 -0.50 -2.28
CA LEU A 55 0.05 0.89 -2.27
C LEU A 55 -1.18 1.08 -3.16
N SER A 56 -1.19 0.45 -4.34
CA SER A 56 -2.35 0.46 -5.23
C SER A 56 -3.55 -0.26 -4.61
N TRP A 57 -3.34 -1.35 -3.87
CA TRP A 57 -4.40 -2.04 -3.11
C TRP A 57 -5.06 -1.11 -2.08
N ALA A 58 -4.28 -0.33 -1.34
CA ALA A 58 -4.83 0.64 -0.39
C ALA A 58 -5.69 1.70 -1.11
N ILE A 59 -5.19 2.21 -2.24
CA ILE A 59 -5.91 3.18 -3.08
C ILE A 59 -7.23 2.58 -3.60
N GLY A 60 -7.21 1.33 -4.09
CA GLY A 60 -8.39 0.61 -4.57
C GLY A 60 -9.46 0.41 -3.48
N ARG A 61 -9.05 0.41 -2.20
CA ARG A 61 -9.94 0.34 -1.04
C ARG A 61 -10.43 1.71 -0.53
N ASN A 62 -10.19 2.79 -1.27
CA ASN A 62 -10.44 4.17 -0.83
C ASN A 62 -9.68 4.52 0.46
N VAL A 63 -8.46 4.00 0.61
CA VAL A 63 -7.54 4.34 1.70
C VAL A 63 -6.34 5.05 1.10
N VAL A 64 -5.98 6.21 1.65
CA VAL A 64 -4.81 6.96 1.17
C VAL A 64 -3.56 6.46 1.91
N PRO A 65 -2.62 5.77 1.24
CA PRO A 65 -1.40 5.32 1.89
C PRO A 65 -0.42 6.48 2.08
N ILE A 66 0.02 6.69 3.31
CA ILE A 66 1.06 7.67 3.65
C ILE A 66 2.37 6.91 3.81
N THR A 67 3.30 7.14 2.89
CA THR A 67 4.66 6.60 2.94
C THR A 67 5.68 7.71 2.94
N THR A 68 6.80 7.47 3.63
CA THR A 68 7.96 8.35 3.63
C THR A 68 9.17 7.54 3.18
N THR A 69 9.93 8.07 2.23
CA THR A 69 11.17 7.44 1.74
C THR A 69 12.16 8.52 1.35
N SER A 70 13.45 8.25 1.61
CA SER A 70 14.57 9.09 1.18
C SER A 70 15.27 8.54 -0.08
N LYS A 71 14.86 7.36 -0.56
CA LYS A 71 15.47 6.69 -1.73
C LYS A 71 14.67 7.02 -3.00
N ARG A 72 15.38 7.50 -4.03
CA ARG A 72 14.77 7.89 -5.31
C ARG A 72 14.04 6.73 -6.00
N ASP A 73 14.62 5.53 -6.01
CA ASP A 73 14.02 4.36 -6.66
C ASP A 73 12.68 4.00 -6.02
N ARG A 74 12.59 4.06 -4.68
CA ARG A 74 11.34 3.83 -3.94
C ARG A 74 10.31 4.91 -4.18
N MET A 75 10.74 6.14 -4.45
CA MET A 75 9.80 7.21 -4.82
C MET A 75 9.18 6.96 -6.20
N ALA A 76 9.94 6.43 -7.15
CA ALA A 76 9.41 6.01 -8.44
C ALA A 76 8.38 4.87 -8.30
N GLU A 77 8.67 3.87 -7.45
CA GLU A 77 7.72 2.78 -7.14
C GLU A 77 6.42 3.30 -6.51
N CYS A 78 6.49 4.27 -5.58
CA CYS A 78 5.31 4.88 -4.97
C CYS A 78 4.46 5.65 -6.01
N LEU A 79 5.11 6.34 -6.95
CA LEU A 79 4.42 7.04 -8.03
C LEU A 79 3.74 6.06 -8.99
N ALA A 80 4.41 4.96 -9.35
CA ALA A 80 3.84 3.91 -10.18
C ALA A 80 2.55 3.33 -9.56
N ALA A 81 2.43 3.32 -8.23
CA ALA A 81 1.27 2.76 -7.54
C ALA A 81 -0.01 3.56 -7.75
N VAL A 82 0.12 4.86 -8.02
CA VAL A 82 -1.00 5.75 -8.34
C VAL A 82 -1.54 5.48 -9.74
N SER A 83 -0.66 5.06 -10.67
CA SER A 83 -1.03 4.72 -12.05
C SER A 83 -1.49 3.28 -12.21
N LEU A 84 -1.05 2.38 -11.33
CA LEU A 84 -1.44 0.97 -11.33
C LEU A 84 -2.91 0.82 -10.97
N LYS A 85 -3.67 0.14 -11.84
CA LYS A 85 -5.07 -0.23 -11.58
C LYS A 85 -5.17 -1.73 -11.39
N LEU A 86 -5.30 -2.16 -10.15
CA LEU A 86 -5.63 -3.55 -9.83
C LEU A 86 -7.08 -3.86 -10.17
N SER A 87 -7.33 -5.09 -10.60
CA SER A 87 -8.69 -5.61 -10.76
C SER A 87 -9.36 -5.80 -9.39
N THR A 88 -10.69 -5.77 -9.36
CA THR A 88 -11.46 -6.03 -8.13
C THR A 88 -11.12 -7.40 -7.54
N GLN A 89 -10.90 -8.40 -8.38
CA GLN A 89 -10.55 -9.76 -7.97
C GLN A 89 -9.20 -9.82 -7.24
N GLU A 90 -8.17 -9.16 -7.76
CA GLU A 90 -6.85 -9.07 -7.11
C GLU A 90 -6.96 -8.34 -5.77
N VAL A 91 -7.75 -7.26 -5.71
CA VAL A 91 -7.97 -6.50 -4.47
C VAL A 91 -8.66 -7.36 -3.41
N GLU A 92 -9.65 -8.16 -3.80
CA GLU A 92 -10.34 -9.10 -2.93
C GLU A 92 -9.44 -10.23 -2.48
N GLU A 93 -8.61 -10.78 -3.35
CA GLU A 93 -7.66 -11.84 -3.03
C GLU A 93 -6.64 -11.40 -1.98
N ILE A 94 -6.01 -10.23 -2.18
CA ILE A 94 -5.09 -9.61 -1.20
C ILE A 94 -5.81 -9.41 0.13
N THR A 95 -7.08 -8.95 0.10
CA THR A 95 -7.86 -8.73 1.32
C THR A 95 -8.17 -10.03 2.06
N LYS A 96 -8.57 -11.08 1.33
CA LYS A 96 -8.92 -12.39 1.90
C LYS A 96 -7.71 -13.04 2.58
N VAL A 97 -6.55 -13.01 1.93
CA VAL A 97 -5.31 -13.55 2.49
C VAL A 97 -4.80 -12.68 3.64
N GLY A 98 -4.90 -11.36 3.53
CA GLY A 98 -4.55 -10.44 4.60
C GLY A 98 -5.37 -10.62 5.88
N LEU A 99 -6.62 -11.07 5.78
CA LEU A 99 -7.47 -11.36 6.94
C LEU A 99 -7.06 -12.63 7.69
N GLN A 100 -6.33 -13.56 7.06
CA GLN A 100 -5.90 -14.81 7.69
C GLN A 100 -4.77 -14.58 8.71
N HIS A 101 -4.04 -13.49 8.60
CA HIS A 101 -2.88 -13.21 9.44
C HIS A 101 -2.96 -11.82 10.07
N HIS A 102 -3.28 -11.76 11.36
CA HIS A 102 -3.28 -10.50 12.09
C HIS A 102 -1.87 -10.11 12.52
N PHE A 103 -1.34 -9.02 11.94
CA PHE A 103 -0.06 -8.46 12.34
C PHE A 103 -0.19 -6.98 12.71
N ARG A 104 0.14 -6.65 13.96
CA ARG A 104 0.09 -5.28 14.49
C ARG A 104 1.47 -4.83 14.98
N PRO A 105 2.20 -4.02 14.19
CA PRO A 105 3.49 -3.48 14.61
C PRO A 105 3.36 -2.25 15.51
N TRP A 106 2.21 -1.56 15.50
CA TRP A 106 1.98 -0.31 16.24
C TRP A 106 0.76 -0.40 17.15
N GLY A 107 0.83 0.27 18.31
CA GLY A 107 -0.30 0.38 19.21
C GLY A 107 -0.55 -0.84 20.10
N LYS A 108 0.47 -1.70 20.31
CA LYS A 108 0.39 -2.86 21.22
C LYS A 108 -0.02 -2.50 22.66
N ARG A 109 0.21 -1.23 23.07
CA ARG A 109 -0.20 -0.69 24.37
C ARG A 109 -1.68 -0.30 24.43
N PHE A 110 -2.31 -0.02 23.30
CA PHE A 110 -3.67 0.51 23.22
C PHE A 110 -4.70 -0.53 22.79
N PHE A 111 -4.26 -1.62 22.15
CA PHE A 111 -5.13 -2.62 21.56
C PHE A 111 -4.71 -4.02 22.00
N SER A 112 -5.71 -4.85 22.30
CA SER A 112 -5.52 -6.26 22.64
C SER A 112 -4.91 -7.03 21.45
N PRO A 113 -4.15 -8.11 21.71
CA PRO A 113 -3.53 -8.93 20.67
C PRO A 113 -4.53 -9.50 19.65
N ASP A 114 -5.77 -9.70 20.07
CA ASP A 114 -6.84 -10.34 19.30
C ASP A 114 -7.57 -9.38 18.35
N GLY A 115 -7.13 -8.11 18.29
CA GLY A 115 -7.70 -7.10 17.39
C GLY A 115 -9.11 -6.60 17.75
N ARG A 116 -9.71 -7.13 18.82
CA ARG A 116 -10.95 -6.62 19.41
C ARG A 116 -10.63 -5.47 20.36
N SER A 117 -11.21 -4.31 20.09
CA SER A 117 -11.24 -3.16 21.00
C SER A 117 -12.48 -3.26 21.88
#